data_AF-A0A3C0L5W7-F1
#
_entry.id   AF-A0A3C0L5W7-F1
#
_cell.length_a   1.000
_cell.length_b   1.000
_cell.length_c   1.000
_cell.angle_alpha   90.00
_cell.angle_beta   90.00
_cell.angle_gamma   90.00
#
_symmetry.space_group_name_H-M   'P 1'
#
loop_
_entity.id
_entity.type
_entity.pdbx_description
1 polymer ?
#
loop_
_entity_poly.entity_id
_entity_poly.type
_entity_poly.pdbx_seq_one_letter_code
_entity_poly.pdbx_strand_id
1 'polypeptide(L)'
;MVKQKTLKNVIRATGIGLHTGEKVYLTLRPAPVDTGVVFIRSDLDPMVEIKALNTSVVDTKLATTIGEGSVRISTVEHVLAAFSGLGIDNVYVEVSGPEMPIMDGSAATFVFLVQSAGIEAQSAAKKFIRIKKPIRVSGADGLNDYGQRVELLPHSGFKVSHTIIYDNAVIKEQHASIDFANTDFVKAVSRARTFG
;
A
#
# COMPACT_ATOMS: atom_id res chain seq x y z
N MET A 1 3.77 -4.28 25.50
CA MET A 1 3.51 -3.16 24.57
C MET A 1 3.80 -3.62 23.15
N VAL A 2 2.92 -3.38 22.19
CA VAL A 2 3.21 -3.67 20.77
C VAL A 2 4.25 -2.66 20.28
N LYS A 3 5.37 -3.15 19.74
CA LYS A 3 6.48 -2.32 19.28
C LYS A 3 6.32 -1.94 17.81
N GLN A 4 6.86 -0.77 17.44
CA GLN A 4 7.05 -0.42 16.02
C GLN A 4 7.97 -1.44 15.34
N LYS A 5 7.81 -1.61 14.04
CA LYS A 5 8.62 -2.52 13.23
C LYS A 5 9.27 -1.82 12.05
N THR A 6 10.50 -2.21 11.74
CA THR A 6 11.22 -1.86 10.52
C THR A 6 11.82 -3.13 9.89
N LEU A 7 12.55 -2.98 8.79
CA LEU A 7 13.30 -4.07 8.19
C LEU A 7 14.57 -4.35 8.99
N LYS A 8 15.00 -5.62 9.05
CA LYS A 8 16.28 -5.99 9.68
C LYS A 8 17.46 -5.74 8.75
N ASN A 9 17.26 -5.94 7.44
CA ASN A 9 18.29 -5.77 6.42
C ASN A 9 17.76 -4.95 5.24
N VAL A 10 18.68 -4.39 4.45
CA VAL A 10 18.34 -3.82 3.14
C VAL A 10 18.02 -4.95 2.16
N ILE A 11 16.97 -4.80 1.37
CA ILE A 11 16.66 -5.73 0.27
C ILE A 11 16.41 -4.96 -1.02
N ARG A 12 16.78 -5.59 -2.15
CA ARG A 12 16.67 -5.01 -3.49
C ARG A 12 15.86 -5.92 -4.39
N ALA A 13 15.13 -5.30 -5.31
CA ALA A 13 14.42 -5.99 -6.38
C ALA A 13 14.51 -5.17 -7.67
N THR A 14 14.21 -5.82 -8.78
CA THR A 14 14.10 -5.19 -10.08
C THR A 14 12.83 -5.69 -10.73
N GLY A 15 12.10 -4.79 -11.37
CA GLY A 15 10.87 -5.12 -12.09
C GLY A 15 10.58 -4.09 -13.16
N ILE A 16 9.35 -4.12 -13.66
CA ILE A 16 8.84 -3.23 -14.70
C ILE A 16 7.64 -2.45 -14.14
N GLY A 17 7.51 -1.17 -14.46
CA GLY A 17 6.31 -0.38 -14.15
C GLY A 17 5.10 -0.86 -14.97
N LEU A 18 3.92 -0.95 -14.35
CA LEU A 18 2.71 -1.44 -15.04
C LEU A 18 2.30 -0.52 -16.18
N HIS A 19 2.31 0.79 -15.92
CA HIS A 19 1.78 1.78 -16.86
C HIS A 19 2.86 2.38 -17.75
N THR A 20 4.06 2.54 -17.20
CA THR A 20 5.21 3.11 -17.94
C THR A 20 5.91 2.08 -18.80
N GLY A 21 5.90 0.78 -18.42
CA GLY A 21 6.70 -0.26 -19.07
C GLY A 21 8.20 -0.13 -18.83
N GLU A 22 8.62 0.81 -17.98
CA GLU A 22 10.02 1.10 -17.72
C GLU A 22 10.64 0.15 -16.69
N LYS A 23 11.94 -0.10 -16.81
CA LYS A 23 12.69 -0.90 -15.83
C LYS A 23 12.91 -0.09 -14.56
N VAL A 24 12.54 -0.66 -13.42
CA VAL A 24 12.62 -0.02 -12.11
C VAL A 24 13.47 -0.84 -11.15
N TYR A 25 14.42 -0.18 -10.49
CA TYR A 25 15.16 -0.70 -9.35
C TYR A 25 14.50 -0.23 -8.05
N LEU A 26 14.17 -1.20 -7.20
CA LEU A 26 13.57 -0.97 -5.89
C LEU A 26 14.57 -1.34 -4.80
N THR A 27 14.77 -0.47 -3.82
CA THR A 27 15.51 -0.77 -2.59
C THR A 27 14.64 -0.45 -1.38
N LEU A 28 14.44 -1.43 -0.50
CA LEU A 28 13.77 -1.25 0.78
C LEU A 28 14.82 -1.23 1.89
N ARG A 29 14.78 -0.20 2.75
CA ARG A 29 15.76 -0.03 3.83
C ARG A 29 15.10 0.11 5.20
N PRO A 30 15.78 -0.34 6.27
CA PRO A 30 15.38 0.01 7.62
C PRO A 30 15.30 1.52 7.79
N ALA A 31 14.36 1.99 8.61
CA ALA A 31 14.22 3.39 8.95
C ALA A 31 14.05 3.58 10.47
N PRO A 32 14.48 4.72 11.03
CA PRO A 32 14.34 5.01 12.45
C PRO A 32 12.90 4.97 12.97
N VAL A 33 12.75 4.99 14.29
CA VAL A 33 11.45 5.12 14.96
C VAL A 33 10.73 6.38 14.48
N ASP A 34 9.40 6.30 14.34
CA ASP A 34 8.51 7.39 13.95
C ASP A 34 8.82 8.03 12.57
N THR A 35 9.64 7.38 11.73
CA THR A 35 9.86 7.80 10.33
C THR A 35 8.61 7.61 9.47
N GLY A 36 7.87 6.53 9.69
CA GLY A 36 6.81 6.10 8.79
C GLY A 36 7.35 5.44 7.52
N VAL A 37 6.47 5.31 6.51
CA VAL A 37 6.86 4.88 5.16
C VAL A 37 7.23 6.11 4.34
N VAL A 38 8.46 6.16 3.84
CA VAL A 38 8.96 7.28 3.04
C VAL A 38 9.47 6.75 1.72
N PHE A 39 8.90 7.22 0.62
CA PHE A 39 9.34 6.90 -0.72
C PHE A 39 10.41 7.90 -1.17
N ILE A 40 11.37 7.44 -1.97
CA ILE A 40 12.52 8.25 -2.41
C ILE A 40 12.73 8.01 -3.90
N ARG A 41 12.65 9.08 -4.70
CA ARG A 41 13.08 9.07 -6.11
C ARG A 41 14.59 9.14 -6.18
N SER A 42 15.24 7.97 -6.20
CA SER A 42 16.70 7.85 -6.13
C SER A 42 17.40 8.13 -7.46
N ASP A 43 16.63 8.25 -8.54
CA ASP A 43 17.11 8.61 -9.89
C ASP A 43 17.25 10.14 -10.10
N LEU A 44 16.79 10.96 -9.15
CA LEU A 44 16.88 12.42 -9.22
C LEU A 44 18.09 12.94 -8.45
N ASP A 45 18.59 14.11 -8.86
CA ASP A 45 19.64 14.86 -8.16
C ASP A 45 19.19 16.32 -7.93
N PRO A 46 18.92 16.73 -6.68
CA PRO A 46 18.94 15.90 -5.47
C PRO A 46 17.82 14.85 -5.45
N MET A 47 18.02 13.78 -4.67
CA MET A 47 16.96 12.81 -4.39
C MET A 47 15.78 13.50 -3.73
N VAL A 48 14.56 13.07 -4.07
CA VAL A 48 13.32 13.64 -3.52
C VAL A 48 12.59 12.62 -2.68
N GLU A 49 12.31 12.98 -1.44
CA GLU A 49 11.55 12.17 -0.48
C GLU A 49 10.07 12.54 -0.48
N ILE A 50 9.19 11.54 -0.41
CA ILE A 50 7.74 11.69 -0.38
C ILE A 50 7.21 10.79 0.74
N LYS A 51 6.67 11.38 1.81
CA LYS A 51 6.05 10.61 2.89
C LYS A 51 4.75 9.98 2.40
N ALA A 52 4.50 8.73 2.77
CA ALA A 52 3.26 8.03 2.41
C ALA A 52 2.10 8.49 3.31
N LEU A 53 1.67 9.73 3.14
CA LEU A 53 0.56 10.36 3.85
C LEU A 53 -0.61 10.62 2.89
N ASN A 54 -1.82 10.73 3.44
CA ASN A 54 -3.00 11.09 2.65
C ASN A 54 -2.85 12.44 1.94
N THR A 55 -2.15 13.41 2.55
CA THR A 55 -1.87 14.74 2.00
C THR A 55 -0.87 14.71 0.84
N SER A 56 -0.14 13.61 0.67
CA SER A 56 0.83 13.43 -0.41
C SER A 56 0.20 12.76 -1.64
N VAL A 57 -1.06 12.32 -1.57
CA VAL A 57 -1.76 11.74 -2.72
C VAL A 57 -2.11 12.85 -3.72
N VAL A 58 -1.63 12.73 -4.95
CA VAL A 58 -1.80 13.73 -6.03
C VAL A 58 -2.63 13.22 -7.20
N ASP A 59 -2.79 11.89 -7.34
CA ASP A 59 -3.65 11.27 -8.35
C ASP A 59 -4.16 9.90 -7.85
N THR A 60 -5.34 9.52 -8.33
CA THR A 60 -6.02 8.25 -8.02
C THR A 60 -6.56 7.54 -9.27
N LYS A 61 -6.31 8.09 -10.47
CA LYS A 61 -6.71 7.47 -11.72
C LYS A 61 -5.81 6.28 -12.04
N LEU A 62 -6.41 5.10 -12.21
CA LEU A 62 -5.77 3.79 -12.45
C LEU A 62 -4.90 3.24 -11.31
N ALA A 63 -4.24 4.11 -10.54
CA ALA A 63 -3.39 3.74 -9.41
C ALA A 63 -3.35 4.86 -8.37
N THR A 64 -2.91 4.55 -7.14
CA THR A 64 -2.60 5.59 -6.16
C THR A 64 -1.23 6.20 -6.48
N THR A 65 -1.20 7.52 -6.65
CA THR A 65 0.04 8.26 -6.92
C THR A 65 0.30 9.27 -5.83
N ILE A 66 1.51 9.21 -5.26
CA ILE A 66 1.99 10.19 -4.29
C ILE A 66 2.97 11.17 -4.95
N GLY A 67 3.06 12.40 -4.43
CA GLY A 67 3.93 13.42 -4.99
C GLY A 67 4.40 14.48 -3.99
N GLU A 68 5.47 15.16 -4.39
CA GLU A 68 6.05 16.35 -3.75
C GLU A 68 6.49 17.31 -4.87
N GLY A 69 5.89 18.50 -4.92
CA GLY A 69 6.07 19.42 -6.05
C GLY A 69 5.69 18.78 -7.39
N SER A 70 6.63 18.74 -8.34
CA SER A 70 6.45 18.10 -9.66
C SER A 70 6.80 16.60 -9.66
N VAL A 71 7.39 16.09 -8.58
CA VAL A 71 7.87 14.71 -8.49
C VAL A 71 6.74 13.79 -8.06
N ARG A 72 6.66 12.61 -8.70
CA ARG A 72 5.61 11.62 -8.47
C ARG A 72 6.17 10.21 -8.41
N ILE A 73 5.46 9.35 -7.66
CA ILE A 73 5.59 7.90 -7.66
C ILE A 73 4.19 7.29 -7.71
N SER A 74 3.87 6.59 -8.80
CA SER A 74 2.60 5.89 -8.98
C SER A 74 2.66 4.42 -8.53
N THR A 75 1.47 3.82 -8.37
CA THR A 75 1.29 2.38 -8.12
C THR A 75 1.85 1.93 -6.76
N VAL A 76 1.69 2.77 -5.74
CA VAL A 76 2.23 2.51 -4.38
C VAL A 76 1.37 1.54 -3.55
N GLU A 77 0.13 1.28 -3.97
CA GLU A 77 -0.88 0.55 -3.20
C GLU A 77 -0.49 -0.90 -2.87
N HIS A 78 0.15 -1.65 -3.78
CA HIS A 78 0.50 -3.06 -3.53
C HIS A 78 1.62 -3.21 -2.49
N VAL A 79 2.65 -2.36 -2.56
CA VAL A 79 3.74 -2.38 -1.57
C VAL A 79 3.24 -1.89 -0.21
N LEU A 80 2.36 -0.89 -0.18
CA LEU A 80 1.72 -0.42 1.06
C LEU A 80 0.81 -1.48 1.68
N ALA A 81 0.09 -2.26 0.86
CA ALA A 81 -0.69 -3.40 1.34
C ALA A 81 0.20 -4.46 1.99
N ALA A 82 1.36 -4.76 1.42
CA ALA A 82 2.34 -5.68 2.02
C ALA A 82 2.88 -5.16 3.36
N PHE A 83 3.23 -3.87 3.45
CA PHE A 83 3.68 -3.26 4.71
C PHE A 83 2.61 -3.28 5.78
N SER A 84 1.37 -2.94 5.43
CA SER A 84 0.22 -3.00 6.33
C SER A 84 -0.02 -4.43 6.83
N GLY A 85 -0.05 -5.41 5.92
CA GLY A 85 -0.27 -6.81 6.23
C GLY A 85 0.82 -7.45 7.11
N LEU A 86 2.07 -6.98 7.01
CA LEU A 86 3.19 -7.43 7.84
C LEU A 86 3.43 -6.54 9.08
N GLY A 87 2.70 -5.43 9.18
CA GLY A 87 2.77 -4.48 10.27
C GLY A 87 4.06 -3.65 10.32
N ILE A 88 4.70 -3.39 9.18
CA ILE A 88 5.86 -2.49 9.06
C ILE A 88 5.42 -1.05 9.34
N ASP A 89 6.14 -0.38 10.23
CA ASP A 89 5.88 1.02 10.61
C ASP A 89 6.84 1.98 9.91
N ASN A 90 8.13 1.62 9.87
CA ASN A 90 9.20 2.50 9.42
C ASN A 90 10.00 1.83 8.30
N VAL A 91 10.06 2.43 7.12
CA VAL A 91 10.83 1.92 5.98
C VAL A 91 11.10 3.03 4.97
N TYR A 92 12.32 3.08 4.43
CA TYR A 92 12.62 3.87 3.25
C TYR A 92 12.43 3.02 1.99
N VAL A 93 11.72 3.55 1.01
CA VAL A 93 11.38 2.90 -0.27
C VAL A 93 12.03 3.69 -1.40
N GLU A 94 13.24 3.30 -1.79
CA GLU A 94 13.95 3.93 -2.91
C GLU A 94 13.50 3.29 -4.23
N VAL A 95 13.15 4.14 -5.20
CA VAL A 95 12.70 3.73 -6.52
C VAL A 95 13.42 4.56 -7.59
N SER A 96 13.94 3.89 -8.61
CA SER A 96 14.72 4.53 -9.69
C SER A 96 13.87 5.07 -10.84
N GLY A 97 12.64 5.51 -10.57
CA GLY A 97 11.71 5.94 -11.59
C GLY A 97 10.37 6.40 -11.01
N PRO A 98 9.46 6.94 -11.86
CA PRO A 98 8.21 7.55 -11.42
C PRO A 98 7.10 6.55 -11.06
N GLU A 99 7.37 5.25 -11.08
CA GLU A 99 6.39 4.20 -10.85
C GLU A 99 7.04 3.03 -10.07
N MET A 100 6.28 2.40 -9.17
CA MET A 100 6.69 1.16 -8.51
C MET A 100 6.68 -0.03 -9.48
N PRO A 101 7.61 -1.01 -9.36
CA PRO A 101 7.55 -2.21 -10.18
C PRO A 101 6.29 -3.02 -9.85
N ILE A 102 5.57 -3.48 -10.89
CA ILE A 102 4.30 -4.21 -10.70
C ILE A 102 4.48 -5.62 -10.17
N MET A 103 5.68 -6.18 -10.29
CA MET A 103 6.02 -7.56 -9.94
C MET A 103 5.08 -8.56 -10.66
N ASP A 104 4.33 -9.36 -9.92
CA ASP A 104 3.33 -10.31 -10.45
C ASP A 104 1.90 -9.72 -10.48
N GLY A 105 1.76 -8.43 -10.19
CA GLY A 105 0.47 -7.75 -10.06
C GLY A 105 -0.19 -7.92 -8.69
N SER A 106 0.46 -8.54 -7.72
CA SER A 106 -0.05 -8.73 -6.35
C SER A 106 0.89 -8.13 -5.29
N ALA A 107 0.53 -8.27 -4.01
CA ALA A 107 1.39 -7.91 -2.89
C ALA A 107 2.36 -9.04 -2.49
N ALA A 108 2.21 -10.25 -3.04
CA ALA A 108 2.93 -11.46 -2.59
C ALA A 108 4.43 -11.33 -2.74
N THR A 109 4.89 -10.73 -3.84
CA THR A 109 6.33 -10.52 -4.08
C THR A 109 6.91 -9.54 -3.06
N PHE A 110 6.20 -8.47 -2.72
CA PHE A 110 6.64 -7.54 -1.66
C PHE A 110 6.63 -8.18 -0.28
N VAL A 111 5.63 -9.02 0.02
CA VAL A 111 5.60 -9.81 1.26
C VAL A 111 6.82 -10.71 1.36
N PHE A 112 7.15 -11.43 0.29
CA PHE A 112 8.33 -12.29 0.23
C PHE A 112 9.63 -11.49 0.45
N LEU A 113 9.76 -10.32 -0.18
CA LEU A 113 10.93 -9.46 0.00
C LEU A 113 11.07 -8.98 1.45
N VAL A 114 10.00 -8.48 2.07
CA VAL A 114 10.02 -8.00 3.46
C VAL A 114 10.34 -9.13 4.44
N GLN A 115 9.73 -10.31 4.25
CA GLN A 115 10.03 -11.46 5.11
C GLN A 115 11.47 -11.94 4.94
N SER A 116 12.00 -11.94 3.71
CA SER A 116 13.39 -12.31 3.40
C SER A 116 14.40 -11.32 3.99
N ALA A 117 14.08 -10.01 3.97
CA ALA A 117 14.87 -8.99 4.63
C ALA A 117 14.90 -9.15 6.16
N GLY A 118 13.86 -9.80 6.71
CA GLY A 118 13.61 -9.90 8.13
C GLY A 118 12.96 -8.63 8.69
N ILE A 119 12.25 -8.79 9.80
CA ILE A 119 11.54 -7.70 10.48
C ILE A 119 12.16 -7.50 11.85
N GLU A 120 12.46 -6.25 12.19
CA GLU A 120 13.05 -5.85 13.46
C GLU A 120 12.08 -4.99 14.26
N ALA A 121 11.88 -5.34 15.54
CA ALA A 121 11.08 -4.55 16.46
C ALA A 121 11.92 -3.43 17.06
N GLN A 122 11.42 -2.20 17.01
CA GLN A 122 12.10 -1.01 17.53
C GLN A 122 11.63 -0.68 18.95
N SER A 123 12.48 0.02 19.72
CA SER A 123 12.20 0.40 21.12
C SER A 123 11.21 1.57 21.24
N ALA A 124 10.08 1.50 20.54
CA ALA A 124 9.00 2.48 20.55
C ALA A 124 7.62 1.81 20.43
N ALA A 125 6.60 2.43 21.01
CA ALA A 125 5.23 1.94 20.93
C ALA A 125 4.67 2.10 19.51
N LYS A 126 4.05 1.04 18.97
CA LYS A 126 3.25 1.14 17.74
C LYS A 126 1.98 1.95 18.02
N LYS A 127 1.73 2.95 17.17
CA LYS A 127 0.55 3.81 17.24
C LYS A 127 -0.53 3.24 16.31
N PHE A 128 -1.78 3.26 16.76
CA PHE A 128 -2.92 2.78 15.99
C PHE A 128 -3.99 3.87 15.91
N ILE A 129 -4.64 4.00 14.76
CA ILE A 129 -5.83 4.84 14.62
C ILE A 129 -7.05 3.99 14.94
N ARG A 130 -7.78 4.33 16.01
CA ARG A 130 -9.03 3.66 16.39
C ARG A 130 -10.22 4.49 15.95
N ILE A 131 -11.07 3.90 15.10
CA ILE A 131 -12.33 4.50 14.68
C ILE A 131 -13.31 4.51 15.86
N LYS A 132 -13.74 5.70 16.28
CA LYS A 132 -14.65 5.90 17.43
C LYS A 132 -16.10 6.14 17.02
N LYS A 133 -16.33 6.64 15.80
CA LYS A 133 -17.65 6.94 15.25
C LYS A 133 -17.67 6.55 13.76
N PRO A 134 -18.84 6.16 13.21
CA PRO A 134 -18.98 5.91 11.78
C PRO A 134 -18.57 7.12 10.93
N ILE A 135 -17.85 6.88 9.85
CA ILE A 135 -17.53 7.85 8.81
C ILE A 135 -17.98 7.24 7.49
N ARG A 136 -18.71 7.99 6.66
CA ARG A 136 -19.20 7.53 5.36
C ARG A 136 -18.93 8.59 4.32
N VAL A 137 -18.45 8.14 3.16
CA VAL A 137 -18.28 8.95 1.96
C VAL A 137 -18.94 8.19 0.82
N SER A 138 -19.78 8.89 0.06
CA SER A 138 -20.36 8.41 -1.18
C SER A 138 -19.82 9.26 -2.32
N GLY A 139 -19.86 8.72 -3.54
CA GLY A 139 -19.63 9.53 -4.73
C GLY A 139 -20.60 10.72 -4.81
N ALA A 140 -20.20 11.75 -5.55
CA ALA A 140 -21.01 12.94 -5.73
C ALA A 140 -21.99 12.75 -6.90
N ASP A 141 -23.26 13.08 -6.67
CA ASP A 141 -24.32 13.04 -7.68
C ASP A 141 -23.87 13.69 -9.01
N GLY A 142 -24.02 12.96 -10.12
CA GLY A 142 -23.76 13.46 -11.48
C GLY A 142 -22.33 13.29 -12.00
N LEU A 143 -21.41 12.74 -11.20
CA LEU A 143 -20.19 12.11 -11.71
C LEU A 143 -20.48 10.63 -11.98
N ASN A 144 -19.72 9.98 -12.88
CA ASN A 144 -19.78 8.54 -13.14
C ASN A 144 -19.27 7.73 -11.92
N ASP A 145 -19.85 7.95 -10.74
CA ASP A 145 -19.48 7.29 -9.49
C ASP A 145 -20.15 5.92 -9.33
N TYR A 146 -21.13 5.61 -10.19
CA TYR A 146 -21.88 4.35 -10.21
C TYR A 146 -22.38 3.89 -8.82
N GLY A 147 -22.69 4.84 -7.92
CA GLY A 147 -23.14 4.53 -6.55
C GLY A 147 -22.03 4.03 -5.61
N GLN A 148 -20.77 4.33 -5.91
CA GLN A 148 -19.62 3.99 -5.06
C GLN A 148 -19.76 4.61 -3.66
N ARG A 149 -19.42 3.80 -2.64
CA ARG A 149 -19.44 4.21 -1.23
C ARG A 149 -18.27 3.58 -0.47
N VAL A 150 -17.73 4.32 0.48
CA VAL A 150 -16.72 3.86 1.44
C VAL A 150 -17.16 4.23 2.85
N GLU A 151 -17.06 3.28 3.78
CA GLU A 151 -17.35 3.55 5.19
C GLU A 151 -16.26 3.02 6.12
N LEU A 152 -16.06 3.73 7.24
CA LEU A 152 -15.27 3.29 8.38
C LEU A 152 -16.19 3.19 9.59
N LEU A 153 -16.33 1.99 10.15
CA LEU A 153 -17.14 1.73 11.32
C LEU A 153 -16.27 1.44 12.55
N PRO A 154 -16.71 1.80 13.78
CA PRO A 154 -16.07 1.33 14.99
C PRO A 154 -16.07 -0.20 15.07
N HIS A 155 -14.90 -0.79 15.28
CA HIS A 155 -14.73 -2.24 15.38
C HIS A 155 -13.53 -2.58 16.29
N SER A 156 -13.64 -3.65 17.05
CA SER A 156 -12.60 -4.15 17.96
C SER A 156 -11.64 -5.09 17.24
N GLY A 157 -10.94 -4.57 16.23
CA GLY A 157 -10.07 -5.34 15.36
C GLY A 157 -9.82 -4.61 14.04
N PHE A 158 -9.37 -5.34 13.03
CA PHE A 158 -9.28 -4.83 11.67
C PHE A 158 -9.98 -5.80 10.72
N LYS A 159 -11.07 -5.31 10.12
CA LYS A 159 -11.91 -6.06 9.20
C LYS A 159 -12.17 -5.21 7.97
N VAL A 160 -12.03 -5.83 6.79
CA VAL A 160 -12.28 -5.18 5.50
C VAL A 160 -13.34 -5.97 4.75
N SER A 161 -14.36 -5.26 4.29
CA SER A 161 -15.39 -5.80 3.40
C SER A 161 -15.36 -5.02 2.10
N HIS A 162 -15.46 -5.71 0.97
CA HIS A 162 -15.48 -5.08 -0.34
C HIS A 162 -16.51 -5.76 -1.23
N THR A 163 -17.24 -4.95 -1.99
CA THR A 163 -18.17 -5.41 -3.02
C THR A 163 -17.73 -4.78 -4.34
N ILE A 164 -17.60 -5.61 -5.36
CA ILE A 164 -17.40 -5.17 -6.74
C ILE A 164 -18.68 -5.43 -7.53
N ILE A 165 -18.99 -4.55 -8.47
CA ILE A 165 -20.12 -4.68 -9.39
C ILE A 165 -19.60 -4.35 -10.78
N TYR A 166 -19.54 -5.36 -11.65
CA TYR A 166 -19.14 -5.19 -13.04
C TYR A 166 -20.28 -5.66 -13.96
N ASP A 167 -20.60 -4.85 -14.97
CA ASP A 167 -21.47 -5.26 -16.07
C ASP A 167 -20.68 -6.14 -17.06
N ASN A 168 -20.34 -7.34 -16.60
CA ASN A 168 -19.59 -8.34 -17.35
C ASN A 168 -20.05 -9.74 -16.94
N ALA A 169 -20.17 -10.64 -17.93
CA ALA A 169 -20.68 -12.00 -17.72
C ALA A 169 -19.84 -12.87 -16.78
N VAL A 170 -18.56 -12.56 -16.59
CA VAL A 170 -17.61 -13.30 -15.75
C VAL A 170 -17.59 -12.76 -14.33
N ILE A 171 -17.41 -11.45 -14.16
CA ILE A 171 -17.17 -10.85 -12.84
C ILE A 171 -18.50 -10.63 -12.09
N LYS A 172 -19.50 -10.01 -12.73
CA LYS A 172 -20.80 -9.66 -12.12
C LYS A 172 -20.64 -8.90 -10.79
N GLU A 173 -21.60 -9.06 -9.89
CA GLU A 173 -21.49 -8.61 -8.50
C GLU A 173 -20.84 -9.69 -7.63
N GLN A 174 -19.81 -9.31 -6.87
CA GLN A 174 -19.14 -10.18 -5.91
C GLN A 174 -18.89 -9.45 -4.60
N HIS A 175 -18.93 -10.19 -3.50
CA HIS A 175 -18.69 -9.67 -2.16
C HIS A 175 -17.68 -10.55 -1.41
N ALA A 176 -16.74 -9.90 -0.71
CA ALA A 176 -15.83 -10.56 0.20
C ALA A 176 -15.71 -9.76 1.52
N SER A 177 -15.57 -10.47 2.62
CA SER A 177 -15.35 -9.89 3.94
C SER A 177 -14.28 -10.67 4.69
N ILE A 178 -13.23 -9.98 5.13
CA ILE A 178 -12.07 -10.58 5.78
C ILE A 178 -11.84 -9.89 7.11
N ASP A 179 -11.89 -10.69 8.18
CA ASP A 179 -11.51 -10.28 9.53
C ASP A 179 -10.09 -10.80 9.83
N PHE A 180 -9.15 -9.88 9.99
CA PHE A 180 -7.74 -10.19 10.19
C PHE A 180 -7.42 -10.65 11.61
N ALA A 181 -8.40 -10.67 12.53
CA ALA A 181 -8.24 -11.38 13.79
C ALA A 181 -8.14 -12.90 13.59
N ASN A 182 -8.79 -13.43 12.55
CA ASN A 182 -8.91 -14.87 12.28
C ASN A 182 -8.35 -15.29 10.92
N THR A 183 -7.96 -14.34 10.08
CA THR A 183 -7.52 -14.59 8.70
C THR A 183 -6.13 -14.04 8.45
N ASP A 184 -5.24 -14.90 7.95
CA ASP A 184 -3.87 -14.54 7.60
C ASP A 184 -3.83 -13.79 6.26
N PHE A 185 -3.38 -12.53 6.28
CA PHE A 185 -3.24 -11.68 5.09
C PHE A 185 -2.36 -12.32 4.01
N VAL A 186 -1.23 -12.92 4.40
CA VAL A 186 -0.27 -13.51 3.47
C VAL A 186 -0.93 -14.65 2.69
N LYS A 187 -1.68 -15.52 3.38
CA LYS A 187 -2.37 -16.66 2.74
C LYS A 187 -3.61 -16.24 1.96
N ALA A 188 -4.44 -15.37 2.53
CA ALA A 188 -5.79 -15.12 2.01
C ALA A 188 -5.86 -13.96 1.02
N VAL A 189 -4.95 -12.98 1.07
CA VAL A 189 -5.07 -11.73 0.32
C VAL A 189 -3.86 -11.44 -0.55
N SER A 190 -2.65 -11.64 -0.02
CA SER A 190 -1.43 -11.11 -0.67
C SER A 190 -1.21 -11.56 -2.11
N ARG A 191 -1.75 -12.73 -2.49
CA ARG A 191 -1.60 -13.35 -3.81
C ARG A 191 -2.69 -12.95 -4.82
N ALA A 192 -3.70 -12.18 -4.40
CA ALA A 192 -4.70 -11.66 -5.32
C ALA A 192 -4.04 -10.60 -6.22
N ARG A 193 -4.11 -10.82 -7.54
CA ARG A 193 -3.52 -9.93 -8.54
C ARG A 193 -4.52 -8.85 -8.96
N THR A 194 -3.99 -7.72 -9.42
CA THR A 194 -4.76 -6.76 -10.21
C THR A 194 -5.34 -7.40 -11.47
N PHE A 195 -6.37 -6.78 -12.04
CA PHE A 195 -7.06 -7.24 -13.25
C PHE A 195 -7.57 -6.03 -14.03
N GLY A 196 -7.75 -6.20 -15.34
CA GLY A 196 -8.21 -5.17 -16.27
C GLY A 196 -8.57 -5.77 -17.61
#